data_AF-A0A2E5LV80-F1
#
_entry.id   AF-A0A2E5LV80-F1
#
_cell.length_a   1.000
_cell.length_b   1.000
_cell.length_c   1.000
_cell.angle_alpha   90.00
_cell.angle_beta   90.00
_cell.angle_gamma   90.00
#
_symmetry.space_group_name_H-M   'P 1'
#
loop_
_entity.id
_entity.type
_entity.pdbx_description
1 polymer ?
#
loop_
_entity_poly.entity_id
_entity_poly.type
_entity_poly.pdbx_seq_one_letter_code
_entity_poly.pdbx_strand_id
1 'polypeptide(L)'
;GTLIGSTTFQGDHIALTIWGDDLTTNKKEGISDGETISFKLWNSQTGFEQALEVRWSQGVGFYTTDGINIAGQIILGSELITEKQLVKITDVLGREINEDKKDVMLLYIYDDGSIESVYIKE
;
A
#
# COMPACT_ATOMS: atom_id res chain seq x y z
N GLY A 1 5.71 -5.21 14.57
CA GLY A 1 6.27 -6.56 14.40
C GLY A 1 7.77 -6.48 14.29
N THR A 2 8.47 -7.61 14.41
CA THR A 2 9.92 -7.71 14.21
C THR A 2 10.22 -7.84 12.72
N LEU A 3 11.24 -7.12 12.23
CA LEU A 3 11.73 -7.32 10.87
C LEU A 3 12.60 -8.58 10.84
N ILE A 4 12.11 -9.62 10.16
CA ILE A 4 12.74 -10.96 10.12
C ILE A 4 13.35 -11.28 8.75
N GLY A 5 13.27 -10.36 7.80
CA GLY A 5 13.82 -10.52 6.45
C GLY A 5 13.49 -9.32 5.58
N SER A 6 14.36 -9.01 4.63
CA SER A 6 14.17 -7.96 3.63
C SER A 6 14.91 -8.29 2.35
N THR A 7 14.46 -7.71 1.24
CA THR A 7 15.06 -7.87 -0.08
C THR A 7 14.68 -6.68 -0.95
N THR A 8 15.37 -6.50 -2.07
CA THR A 8 15.11 -5.41 -3.03
C THR A 8 14.45 -5.98 -4.28
N PHE A 9 13.30 -5.41 -4.67
CA PHE A 9 12.64 -5.75 -5.92
C PHE A 9 13.20 -4.94 -7.09
N GLN A 10 13.63 -5.62 -8.15
CA GLN A 10 14.25 -5.00 -9.33
C GLN A 10 13.45 -5.21 -10.63
N GLY A 11 12.20 -5.67 -10.53
CA GLY A 11 11.32 -5.87 -11.69
C GLY A 11 11.25 -7.30 -12.24
N ASP A 12 11.93 -8.26 -11.61
CA ASP A 12 11.88 -9.69 -11.96
C ASP A 12 11.50 -10.55 -10.73
N HIS A 13 11.52 -11.87 -10.87
CA HIS A 13 11.26 -12.83 -9.81
C HIS A 13 12.13 -12.57 -8.57
N ILE A 14 11.51 -12.70 -7.39
CA ILE A 14 12.14 -12.42 -6.11
C ILE A 14 12.01 -13.60 -5.17
N ALA A 15 13.10 -13.94 -4.49
CA ALA A 15 13.12 -14.83 -3.34
C ALA A 15 13.39 -14.00 -2.09
N LEU A 16 12.59 -14.20 -1.05
CA LEU A 16 12.74 -13.56 0.26
C LEU A 16 12.92 -14.64 1.31
N THR A 17 14.09 -14.65 1.94
CA THR A 17 14.38 -15.48 3.11
C THR A 17 13.98 -14.75 4.38
N ILE A 18 13.36 -15.48 5.31
CA ILE A 18 12.99 -14.97 6.64
C ILE A 18 13.60 -15.85 7.72
N TRP A 19 13.88 -15.25 8.89
CA TRP A 19 14.55 -15.92 10.00
C TRP A 19 13.57 -16.38 11.07
N GLY A 20 13.60 -17.68 11.37
CA GLY A 20 12.90 -18.28 12.49
C GLY A 20 13.47 -17.83 13.85
N ASP A 21 12.66 -17.99 14.89
CA ASP A 21 13.03 -17.66 16.27
C ASP A 21 14.01 -18.68 16.86
N ASP A 22 14.94 -18.21 17.69
CA ASP A 22 15.85 -19.07 18.44
C ASP A 22 15.24 -19.43 19.80
N LEU A 23 14.80 -20.69 19.92
CA LEU A 23 14.18 -21.21 21.14
C LEU A 23 15.14 -21.38 22.33
N THR A 24 16.45 -21.16 22.14
CA THR A 24 17.43 -21.29 23.23
C THR A 24 17.59 -20.03 24.06
N THR A 25 16.97 -18.92 23.65
CA THR A 25 16.98 -17.66 24.39
C THR A 25 15.61 -17.36 25.00
N ASN A 26 15.59 -16.53 26.05
CA ASN A 26 14.33 -16.08 26.67
C ASN A 26 13.67 -14.93 25.90
N LYS A 27 14.24 -14.49 24.77
CA LYS A 27 13.78 -13.35 24.01
C LYS A 27 13.40 -13.79 22.60
N LYS A 28 12.23 -13.37 22.15
CA LYS A 28 11.79 -13.58 20.78
C LYS A 28 12.50 -12.61 19.83
N GLU A 29 13.24 -13.15 18.87
CA GLU A 29 14.08 -12.41 17.93
C GLU A 29 13.76 -12.75 16.46
N GLY A 30 13.12 -13.90 16.22
CA GLY A 30 12.60 -14.30 14.92
C GLY A 30 11.10 -14.60 14.95
N ILE A 31 10.64 -15.34 13.94
CA ILE A 31 9.25 -15.81 13.84
C ILE A 31 9.13 -17.27 14.30
N SER A 32 8.06 -17.60 15.01
CA SER A 32 7.78 -18.96 15.48
C SER A 32 6.84 -19.68 14.52
N ASP A 33 6.91 -21.02 14.49
CA ASP A 33 6.02 -21.84 13.67
C ASP A 33 4.54 -21.53 13.95
N GLY A 34 3.76 -21.39 12.88
CA GLY A 34 2.33 -21.08 12.90
C GLY A 34 2.00 -19.58 12.95
N GLU A 35 2.98 -18.68 13.10
CA GLU A 35 2.71 -17.24 13.11
C GLU A 35 2.49 -16.67 11.70
N THR A 36 1.57 -15.71 11.60
CA THR A 36 1.27 -15.01 10.35
C THR A 36 2.43 -14.10 9.93
N ILE A 37 2.78 -14.15 8.65
CA ILE A 37 3.76 -13.25 8.06
C ILE A 37 3.04 -12.04 7.46
N SER A 38 3.52 -10.85 7.77
CA SER A 38 3.05 -9.60 7.15
C SER A 38 4.15 -8.99 6.29
N PHE A 39 3.76 -8.41 5.15
CA PHE A 39 4.69 -7.87 4.17
C PHE A 39 4.52 -6.36 4.05
N LYS A 40 5.64 -5.67 3.84
CA LYS A 40 5.67 -4.24 3.56
C LYS A 40 6.56 -3.97 2.36
N LEU A 41 6.13 -3.02 1.52
CA LEU A 41 6.95 -2.43 0.47
C LEU A 41 7.49 -1.10 0.95
N TRP A 42 8.80 -0.91 0.90
CA TRP A 42 9.44 0.36 1.21
C TRP A 42 9.90 1.04 -0.08
N ASN A 43 9.60 2.32 -0.22
CA ASN A 43 10.03 3.14 -1.35
C ASN A 43 11.20 4.03 -0.93
N SER A 44 12.35 3.86 -1.58
CA SER A 44 13.57 4.60 -1.24
C SER A 44 13.55 6.08 -1.62
N GLN A 45 12.69 6.47 -2.56
CA GLN A 45 12.58 7.87 -3.01
C GLN A 45 11.70 8.69 -2.07
N THR A 46 10.60 8.09 -1.60
CA THR A 46 9.63 8.77 -0.73
C THR A 46 9.86 8.49 0.76
N GLY A 47 10.58 7.41 1.08
CA GLY A 47 10.80 6.96 2.45
C GLY A 47 9.60 6.25 3.10
N PHE A 48 8.50 6.07 2.37
CA PHE A 48 7.27 5.49 2.90
C PHE A 48 7.25 3.96 2.81
N GLU A 49 6.56 3.35 3.78
CA GLU A 49 6.21 1.94 3.80
C GLU A 49 4.73 1.74 3.49
N GLN A 50 4.41 0.77 2.64
CA GLN A 50 3.05 0.34 2.34
C GLN A 50 2.86 -1.11 2.72
N ALA A 51 1.75 -1.43 3.40
CA ALA A 51 1.40 -2.81 3.69
C ALA A 51 1.00 -3.54 2.41
N LEU A 52 1.37 -4.82 2.30
CA LEU A 52 0.99 -5.67 1.17
C LEU A 52 0.03 -6.76 1.64
N GLU A 53 -1.04 -6.97 0.87
CA GLU A 53 -1.88 -8.17 0.97
C GLU A 53 -1.35 -9.20 -0.03
N VAL A 54 -1.01 -10.40 0.46
CA VAL A 54 -0.49 -11.49 -0.37
C VAL A 54 -1.53 -12.60 -0.44
N ARG A 55 -1.89 -12.99 -1.65
CA ARG A 55 -2.67 -14.21 -1.92
C ARG A 55 -1.73 -15.30 -2.40
N TRP A 56 -1.72 -16.41 -1.68
CA TRP A 56 -0.78 -17.50 -1.90
C TRP A 56 -1.24 -18.41 -3.04
N SER A 57 -0.32 -18.74 -3.93
CA SER A 57 -0.50 -19.82 -4.91
C SER A 57 -0.07 -21.17 -4.34
N GLN A 58 0.94 -21.16 -3.45
CA GLN A 58 1.35 -22.31 -2.63
C GLN A 58 1.66 -21.85 -1.21
N GLY A 59 1.26 -22.66 -0.24
CA GLY A 59 1.34 -22.31 1.18
C GLY A 59 0.16 -21.47 1.67
N VAL A 60 0.24 -21.01 2.91
CA VAL A 60 -0.89 -20.41 3.64
C VAL A 60 -0.54 -19.11 4.35
N GLY A 61 0.69 -18.61 4.22
CA GLY A 61 1.10 -17.32 4.79
C GLY A 61 1.42 -17.34 6.29
N PHE A 62 1.52 -18.54 6.87
CA PHE A 62 2.11 -18.74 8.18
C PHE A 62 3.54 -19.24 8.03
N TYR A 63 4.38 -18.91 9.01
CA TYR A 63 5.73 -19.44 9.08
C TYR A 63 5.72 -20.92 9.46
N THR A 64 6.59 -21.67 8.82
CA THR A 64 6.92 -23.06 9.15
C THR A 64 8.40 -23.25 8.87
N THR A 65 9.11 -23.89 9.79
CA THR A 65 10.53 -24.22 9.63
C THR A 65 10.77 -24.98 8.31
N ASP A 66 11.77 -24.54 7.56
CA ASP A 66 12.13 -25.03 6.21
C ASP A 66 11.00 -24.93 5.16
N GLY A 67 9.94 -24.18 5.46
CA GLY A 67 8.78 -24.01 4.58
C GLY A 67 9.05 -23.07 3.41
N ILE A 68 8.39 -23.36 2.29
CA ILE A 68 8.36 -22.50 1.11
C ILE A 68 6.91 -22.06 0.87
N ASN A 69 6.69 -20.75 0.75
CA ASN A 69 5.43 -20.19 0.31
C ASN A 69 5.65 -19.47 -1.03
N ILE A 70 4.71 -19.59 -1.97
CA ILE A 70 4.76 -18.93 -3.28
C ILE A 70 3.60 -17.96 -3.40
N ALA A 71 3.90 -16.67 -3.47
CA ALA A 71 2.90 -15.63 -3.71
C ALA A 71 2.31 -15.77 -5.12
N GLY A 72 0.98 -15.85 -5.23
CA GLY A 72 0.27 -15.87 -6.50
C GLY A 72 -0.19 -14.48 -6.94
N GLN A 73 -0.59 -13.65 -5.98
CA GLN A 73 -0.98 -12.26 -6.22
C GLN A 73 -0.50 -11.39 -5.04
N ILE A 74 0.01 -10.20 -5.37
CA ILE A 74 0.36 -9.17 -4.39
C ILE A 74 -0.51 -7.97 -4.68
N ILE A 75 -1.20 -7.49 -3.65
CA ILE A 75 -2.09 -6.35 -3.71
C ILE A 75 -1.49 -5.28 -2.78
N LEU A 76 -1.36 -4.06 -3.30
CA LEU A 76 -0.99 -2.92 -2.47
C LEU A 76 -2.15 -2.67 -1.50
N GLY A 77 -1.89 -2.80 -0.19
CA GLY A 77 -2.83 -2.35 0.81
C GLY A 77 -3.11 -0.87 0.57
N SER A 78 -4.37 -0.46 0.68
CA SER A 78 -4.76 0.94 0.48
C SER A 78 -3.78 1.83 1.25
N GLU A 79 -3.17 2.80 0.57
CA GLU A 79 -2.41 3.84 1.26
C GLU A 79 -3.27 4.38 2.40
N LEU A 80 -2.64 4.77 3.51
CA LEU A 80 -3.29 5.73 4.39
C LEU A 80 -3.61 6.92 3.49
N ILE A 81 -4.86 7.04 3.07
CA ILE A 81 -5.35 8.13 2.25
C ILE A 81 -5.03 9.38 3.07
N THR A 82 -3.95 10.07 2.75
CA THR A 82 -3.80 11.46 3.17
C THR A 82 -5.04 12.15 2.65
N GLU A 83 -5.81 12.79 3.53
CA GLU A 83 -6.98 13.54 3.09
C GLU A 83 -6.55 14.49 1.97
N LYS A 84 -6.97 14.19 0.75
CA LYS A 84 -6.61 14.96 -0.44
C LYS A 84 -7.05 16.41 -0.25
N GLN A 85 -6.16 17.34 -0.52
CA GLN A 85 -6.42 18.75 -0.32
C GLN A 85 -6.95 19.36 -1.62
N LEU A 86 -8.03 20.12 -1.52
CA LEU A 86 -8.57 20.84 -2.68
C LEU A 86 -7.56 21.91 -3.11
N VAL A 87 -7.05 21.79 -4.34
CA VAL A 87 -6.12 22.78 -4.91
C VAL A 87 -6.89 23.89 -5.63
N LYS A 88 -7.86 23.52 -6.47
CA LYS A 88 -8.65 24.49 -7.23
C LYS A 88 -9.95 23.90 -7.76
N ILE A 89 -10.90 24.79 -8.07
CA ILE A 89 -12.15 24.47 -8.76
C ILE A 89 -12.13 25.18 -10.11
N THR A 90 -12.43 24.44 -11.18
CA THR A 90 -12.50 24.97 -12.54
C THR A 90 -13.76 24.54 -13.25
N ASP A 91 -14.18 25.27 -14.28
CA ASP A 91 -15.15 24.74 -15.23
C ASP A 91 -14.48 23.84 -16.29
N VAL A 92 -15.28 23.24 -17.16
CA VAL A 92 -14.78 22.40 -18.28
C VAL A 92 -13.88 23.14 -19.28
N LEU A 93 -13.88 24.47 -19.24
CA LEU A 93 -13.03 25.33 -20.09
C LEU A 93 -11.74 25.74 -19.36
N GLY A 94 -11.52 25.27 -18.13
CA GLY A 94 -10.33 25.56 -17.33
C GLY A 94 -10.35 26.93 -16.68
N ARG A 95 -11.50 27.61 -16.62
CA ARG A 95 -11.64 28.89 -15.90
C ARG A 95 -11.80 28.62 -14.40
N GLU A 96 -11.00 29.29 -13.58
CA GLU A 96 -11.09 29.16 -12.12
C GLU A 96 -12.42 29.74 -11.60
N ILE A 97 -13.04 28.98 -10.70
CA ILE A 97 -14.33 29.30 -10.11
C ILE A 97 -14.14 29.52 -8.61
N ASN A 98 -14.45 30.73 -8.13
CA ASN A 98 -14.33 31.10 -6.72
C ASN A 98 -15.63 30.94 -5.92
N GLU A 99 -16.75 30.63 -6.58
CA GLU A 99 -18.08 30.51 -5.99
C GLU A 99 -18.86 29.37 -6.66
N ASP A 100 -19.71 28.65 -5.91
CA ASP A 100 -20.52 27.57 -6.47
C ASP A 100 -21.49 28.09 -7.52
N LYS A 101 -21.19 27.82 -8.79
CA LYS A 101 -22.07 28.16 -9.92
C LYS A 101 -23.04 27.02 -10.19
N LYS A 102 -24.33 27.35 -10.18
CA LYS A 102 -25.39 26.45 -10.64
C LYS A 102 -25.39 26.32 -12.16
N ASP A 103 -25.88 25.18 -12.64
CA ASP A 103 -25.98 24.80 -14.06
C ASP A 103 -24.65 24.81 -14.83
N VAL A 104 -23.54 24.65 -14.11
CA VAL A 104 -22.20 24.48 -14.69
C VAL A 104 -21.57 23.23 -14.08
N MET A 105 -20.85 22.46 -14.89
CA MET A 105 -20.03 21.36 -14.39
C MET A 105 -18.74 21.94 -13.79
N LEU A 106 -18.56 21.69 -12.49
CA LEU A 106 -17.40 22.07 -11.70
C LEU A 106 -16.44 20.88 -11.59
N LEU A 107 -15.16 21.12 -11.80
CA LEU A 107 -14.07 20.18 -11.66
C LEU A 107 -13.24 20.57 -10.43
N TYR A 108 -13.30 19.76 -9.38
CA TYR A 108 -12.51 19.89 -8.16
C TYR A 108 -11.21 19.12 -8.35
N ILE A 109 -10.10 19.85 -8.39
CA ILE A 109 -8.76 19.31 -8.64
C ILE A 109 -8.01 19.25 -7.32
N TYR A 110 -7.47 18.08 -7.00
CA TYR A 110 -6.76 17.80 -5.76
C TYR A 110 -5.24 17.73 -5.95
N ASP A 111 -4.51 17.80 -4.84
CA ASP A 111 -3.04 17.75 -4.80
C ASP A 111 -2.45 16.40 -5.22
N ASP A 112 -3.22 15.33 -5.04
CA ASP A 112 -2.92 13.98 -5.55
C ASP A 112 -3.15 13.83 -7.08
N GLY A 113 -3.63 14.87 -7.76
CA GLY A 113 -3.94 14.88 -9.19
C GLY A 113 -5.30 14.25 -9.55
N SER A 114 -6.07 13.79 -8.57
CA SER A 114 -7.45 13.34 -8.79
C SER A 114 -8.37 14.52 -9.14
N ILE A 115 -9.48 14.22 -9.83
CA ILE A 115 -10.49 15.19 -10.24
C ILE A 115 -11.89 14.67 -9.89
N GLU A 116 -12.68 15.46 -9.17
CA GLU A 116 -14.10 15.21 -8.96
C GLU A 116 -14.95 16.15 -9.81
N SER A 117 -15.97 15.62 -10.48
CA SER A 117 -16.89 16.40 -11.30
C SER A 117 -18.23 16.55 -10.59
N VAL A 118 -18.68 17.78 -10.37
CA VAL A 118 -19.96 18.09 -9.71
C VAL A 118 -20.81 18.94 -10.65
N TYR A 119 -22.07 18.55 -10.81
CA TYR A 119 -23.07 19.36 -11.51
C TYR A 119 -24.19 19.70 -10.53
N ILE A 120 -24.36 20.98 -10.24
CA ILE A 120 -25.43 21.47 -9.37
C ILE A 120 -26.53 22.02 -10.26
N LYS A 121 -27.68 21.33 -10.27
CA LYS A 121 -28.88 21.81 -10.94
C LYS A 121 -29.67 22.74 -10.02
N GLU A 122 -30.29 23.77 -10.58
CA GLU A 122 -31.25 24.61 -9.85
C GLU A 122 -32.51 23.85 -9.38
#